data_AF-A0A2R6NFI4-F1
#
_entry.id   AF-A0A2R6NFI4-F1
#
_cell.length_a   1.000
_cell.length_b   1.000
_cell.length_c   1.000
_cell.angle_alpha   90.00
_cell.angle_beta   90.00
_cell.angle_gamma   90.00
#
_symmetry.space_group_name_H-M   'P 1'
#
loop_
_entity.id
_entity.type
_entity.pdbx_description
1 polymer ?
#
loop_
_entity_poly.entity_id
_entity_poly.type
_entity_poly.pdbx_seq_one_letter_code
_entity_poly.pdbx_strand_id
1 'polypeptide(L)'
;MPETAIANRNTSGGKRNRSNSAGPPILHATKRIKPIVYQDENTRPAGISDTPPPNESQAAAVAEKQRVKTEKARLKKDEEDADGERDKKGMQWEDKEISEMLMALFDPDGCCSKYTLEGGLMQIPMHGFKKLSEAVFNKARGPKSCKSKYDRLKATFDKIREFESVTGHAGDIDEDATEADRVEAKLQHARRKGKIVGKLDAATYLTWVRTGWLDLFKQGIGGHVGLEREVEHYAGKLSDVEPEQSDKEEDVSESDEVVLLKTPVVKPRSTKSAGATSTPASSTSSGKASSAAKPLSARQGVPVPPHKPRSLKGNSSLAFEEYLSASAKMMLSSNESMSSRVELLRQRDRREDQRLEEEKMRRRYQDALALLQMEGMDETLKEKARKVIAAYLSNEL
;
A
#
# COMPACT_ATOMS: atom_id res chain seq x y z
N MET A 1 34.82 51.18 -5.06
CA MET A 1 35.91 51.20 -4.06
C MET A 1 35.25 51.55 -2.73
N PRO A 2 35.36 50.75 -1.65
CA PRO A 2 36.25 49.60 -1.37
C PRO A 2 35.52 48.25 -1.59
N GLU A 3 36.13 47.17 -2.09
CA GLU A 3 37.15 46.28 -1.51
C GLU A 3 36.76 45.65 -0.16
N THR A 4 36.37 44.37 -0.20
CA THR A 4 36.80 43.36 0.80
C THR A 4 36.62 41.97 0.23
N ALA A 5 37.76 41.34 -0.04
CA ALA A 5 37.90 39.92 -0.31
C ALA A 5 37.83 39.14 1.01
N ILE A 6 37.17 37.98 1.04
CA ILE A 6 37.46 36.92 2.01
C ILE A 6 37.57 35.59 1.29
N ALA A 7 38.70 34.96 1.53
CA ALA A 7 39.19 33.74 0.91
C ALA A 7 38.60 32.47 1.55
N ASN A 8 38.30 31.50 0.69
CA ASN A 8 38.75 30.11 0.68
C ASN A 8 39.13 29.33 1.96
N ARG A 9 38.73 28.04 1.90
CA ARG A 9 39.24 26.81 2.56
C ARG A 9 38.58 26.39 3.88
N ASN A 10 37.90 25.24 3.83
CA ASN A 10 38.42 24.02 4.47
C ASN A 10 37.72 22.75 3.95
N THR A 11 38.46 22.01 3.12
CA THR A 11 38.25 20.58 2.85
C THR A 11 38.81 19.79 4.03
N SER A 12 37.99 19.01 4.74
CA SER A 12 38.48 17.98 5.65
C SER A 12 37.90 16.62 5.25
N GLY A 13 38.82 15.69 4.99
CA GLY A 13 38.52 14.34 4.52
C GLY A 13 38.09 13.46 5.68
N GLY A 14 36.87 12.92 5.59
CA GLY A 14 36.37 11.87 6.46
C GLY A 14 36.90 10.51 6.02
N LYS A 15 37.77 9.92 6.86
CA LYS A 15 38.38 8.60 6.69
C LYS A 15 37.32 7.50 6.62
N ARG A 16 37.41 6.68 5.56
CA ARG A 16 36.65 5.43 5.40
C ARG A 16 37.23 4.35 6.30
N ASN A 17 36.50 3.93 7.33
CA ASN A 17 36.77 2.70 8.06
C ASN A 17 36.18 1.51 7.29
N ARG A 18 37.06 0.73 6.66
CA ARG A 18 36.78 -0.63 6.15
C ARG A 18 37.27 -1.65 7.18
N SER A 19 36.34 -2.36 7.79
CA SER A 19 36.50 -3.62 8.52
C SER A 19 35.09 -4.23 8.58
N ASN A 20 34.80 -5.52 8.45
CA ASN A 20 35.61 -6.72 8.30
C ASN A 20 34.84 -7.71 7.42
N SER A 21 35.60 -8.52 6.71
CA SER A 21 35.18 -9.71 5.98
C SER A 21 34.46 -10.73 6.88
N ALA A 22 33.22 -11.06 6.53
CA ALA A 22 32.59 -12.32 6.89
C ALA A 22 32.40 -13.11 5.60
N GLY A 23 33.09 -14.26 5.52
CA GLY A 23 33.13 -15.12 4.33
C GLY A 23 31.76 -15.71 3.96
N PRO A 24 31.64 -16.22 2.72
CA PRO A 24 30.40 -16.85 2.27
C PRO A 24 30.19 -18.21 2.96
N PRO A 25 28.96 -18.55 3.39
CA PRO A 25 28.65 -19.87 3.92
C PRO A 25 28.69 -20.91 2.79
N ILE A 26 29.37 -22.01 3.10
CA ILE A 26 29.53 -23.21 2.27
C ILE A 26 28.15 -23.82 1.98
N LEU A 27 27.83 -23.95 0.70
CA LEU A 27 26.62 -24.62 0.20
C LEU A 27 26.78 -26.15 0.34
N HIS A 28 26.09 -26.75 1.31
CA HIS A 28 25.85 -28.20 1.29
C HIS A 28 24.74 -28.52 0.29
N ALA A 29 25.13 -28.90 -0.92
CA ALA A 29 24.23 -29.48 -1.92
C ALA A 29 23.86 -30.91 -1.50
N THR A 30 22.76 -31.08 -0.76
CA THR A 30 22.15 -32.40 -0.54
C THR A 30 21.47 -32.84 -1.83
N LYS A 31 22.17 -33.61 -2.65
CA LYS A 31 21.59 -34.38 -3.76
C LYS A 31 20.58 -35.37 -3.15
N ARG A 32 19.29 -35.12 -3.33
CA ARG A 32 18.24 -36.13 -3.09
C ARG A 32 18.40 -37.24 -4.11
N ILE A 33 19.04 -38.32 -3.66
CA ILE A 33 19.12 -39.62 -4.33
C ILE A 33 17.68 -40.14 -4.46
N LYS A 34 17.27 -40.47 -5.69
CA LYS A 34 15.99 -41.17 -5.93
C LYS A 34 16.11 -42.58 -5.35
N PRO A 35 15.11 -43.08 -4.61
CA PRO A 35 15.14 -44.45 -4.13
C PRO A 35 15.14 -45.40 -5.34
N ILE A 36 16.17 -46.25 -5.39
CA ILE A 36 16.22 -47.42 -6.28
C ILE A 36 15.17 -48.39 -5.74
N VAL A 37 14.07 -48.54 -6.46
CA VAL A 37 13.09 -49.60 -6.22
C VAL A 37 13.73 -50.89 -6.72
N TYR A 38 14.15 -51.75 -5.81
CA TYR A 38 14.42 -53.14 -6.11
C TYR A 38 13.08 -53.80 -6.47
N GLN A 39 12.95 -54.26 -7.72
CA GLN A 39 11.89 -55.19 -8.08
C GLN A 39 12.29 -56.56 -7.55
N ASP A 40 11.47 -57.07 -6.64
CA ASP A 40 11.56 -58.42 -6.11
C ASP A 40 11.00 -59.38 -7.17
N GLU A 41 11.89 -60.07 -7.87
CA GLU A 41 11.54 -61.17 -8.78
C GLU A 41 11.18 -62.41 -7.96
N ASN A 42 10.01 -62.43 -7.32
CA ASN A 42 9.34 -63.69 -6.93
C ASN A 42 7.97 -63.44 -6.32
N THR A 43 6.98 -63.10 -7.13
CA THR A 43 5.60 -63.48 -6.81
C THR A 43 4.81 -63.72 -8.09
N ARG A 44 4.63 -65.00 -8.39
CA ARG A 44 3.73 -65.51 -9.42
C ARG A 44 2.35 -65.66 -8.78
N PRO A 45 1.30 -64.96 -9.22
CA PRO A 45 -0.06 -65.46 -9.05
C PRO A 45 -0.55 -65.99 -10.39
N ALA A 46 -0.80 -67.30 -10.40
CA ALA A 46 -1.64 -67.95 -11.38
C ALA A 46 -3.02 -67.29 -11.38
N GLY A 47 -3.54 -67.01 -12.58
CA GLY A 47 -4.84 -66.37 -12.75
C GLY A 47 -5.10 -66.07 -14.21
N ILE A 48 -5.34 -67.12 -14.97
CA ILE A 48 -5.82 -67.06 -16.35
C ILE A 48 -7.17 -66.33 -16.33
N SER A 49 -7.23 -65.12 -16.87
CA SER A 49 -8.48 -64.54 -17.35
C SER A 49 -8.32 -64.21 -18.83
N ASP A 50 -8.86 -65.08 -19.66
CA ASP A 50 -9.07 -64.85 -21.09
C ASP A 50 -9.89 -63.58 -21.28
N THR A 51 -9.21 -62.46 -21.51
CA THR A 51 -9.80 -61.28 -22.13
C THR A 51 -9.09 -61.09 -23.46
N PRO A 52 -9.85 -60.95 -24.57
CA PRO A 52 -9.26 -60.85 -25.90
C PRO A 52 -8.39 -59.59 -25.98
N PRO A 53 -7.24 -59.65 -26.68
CA PRO A 53 -6.35 -58.51 -26.81
C PRO A 53 -7.13 -57.35 -27.45
N PRO A 54 -7.04 -56.13 -26.89
CA PRO A 54 -7.64 -54.97 -27.53
C PRO A 54 -6.97 -54.80 -28.89
N ASN A 55 -7.79 -54.87 -29.93
CA ASN A 55 -7.44 -54.73 -31.34
C ASN A 55 -6.33 -53.67 -31.51
N GLU A 56 -5.11 -54.09 -31.92
CA GLU A 56 -3.91 -53.23 -32.03
C GLU A 56 -4.17 -51.96 -32.85
N SER A 57 -5.13 -52.03 -33.78
CA SER A 57 -5.61 -50.90 -34.58
C SER A 57 -6.23 -49.77 -33.74
N GLN A 58 -6.92 -50.09 -32.64
CA GLN A 58 -7.54 -49.09 -31.77
C GLN A 58 -6.53 -48.47 -30.79
N ALA A 59 -5.54 -49.24 -30.32
CA ALA A 59 -4.47 -48.72 -29.47
C ALA A 59 -3.55 -47.75 -30.24
N ALA A 60 -3.23 -48.07 -31.50
CA ALA A 60 -2.48 -47.18 -32.38
C ALA A 60 -3.24 -45.86 -32.66
N ALA A 61 -4.54 -45.93 -32.93
CA ALA A 61 -5.36 -44.75 -33.19
C ALA A 61 -5.50 -43.82 -31.97
N VAL A 62 -5.49 -44.36 -30.74
CA VAL A 62 -5.52 -43.56 -29.51
C VAL A 62 -4.17 -42.89 -29.25
N ALA A 63 -3.06 -43.59 -29.50
CA ALA A 63 -1.71 -43.04 -29.36
C ALA A 63 -1.43 -41.90 -30.38
N GLU A 64 -1.89 -42.06 -31.62
CA GLU A 64 -1.82 -41.04 -32.67
C GLU A 64 -2.59 -39.77 -32.27
N LYS A 65 -3.82 -39.91 -31.77
CA LYS A 65 -4.64 -38.78 -31.29
C LYS A 65 -4.00 -38.05 -30.12
N GLN A 66 -3.35 -38.78 -29.19
CA GLN A 66 -2.62 -38.15 -28.10
C GLN A 66 -1.38 -37.40 -28.59
N ARG A 67 -0.62 -37.95 -29.55
CA ARG A 67 0.53 -37.28 -30.18
C ARG A 67 0.13 -35.99 -30.88
N VAL A 68 -0.90 -36.02 -31.73
CA VAL A 68 -1.41 -34.82 -32.43
C VAL A 68 -1.90 -33.76 -31.43
N LYS A 69 -2.55 -34.16 -30.33
CA LYS A 69 -2.97 -33.21 -29.28
C LYS A 69 -1.78 -32.58 -28.56
N THR A 70 -0.74 -33.35 -28.26
CA THR A 70 0.49 -32.81 -27.64
C THR A 70 1.31 -31.94 -28.59
N GLU A 71 1.35 -32.28 -29.88
CA GLU A 71 2.08 -31.53 -30.91
C GLU A 71 1.38 -30.21 -31.23
N LYS A 72 0.04 -30.21 -31.31
CA LYS A 72 -0.75 -28.97 -31.44
C LYS A 72 -0.62 -28.07 -30.21
N ALA A 73 -0.42 -28.64 -29.01
CA ALA A 73 -0.15 -27.86 -27.79
C ALA A 73 1.28 -27.31 -27.74
N ARG A 74 2.27 -28.00 -28.32
CA ARG A 74 3.64 -27.50 -28.47
C ARG A 74 3.73 -26.40 -29.52
N LEU A 75 3.13 -26.61 -30.69
CA LEU A 75 3.06 -25.59 -31.75
C LEU A 75 2.34 -24.33 -31.30
N LYS A 76 1.24 -24.44 -30.52
CA LYS A 76 0.57 -23.25 -29.95
C LYS A 76 1.41 -22.52 -28.90
N LYS A 77 2.27 -23.24 -28.18
CA LYS A 77 3.20 -22.65 -27.21
C LYS A 77 4.38 -21.96 -27.92
N ASP A 78 4.84 -22.53 -29.01
CA ASP A 78 5.93 -21.98 -29.82
C ASP A 78 5.45 -20.79 -30.67
N GLU A 79 4.19 -20.74 -31.11
CA GLU A 79 3.58 -19.56 -31.76
C GLU A 79 3.41 -18.36 -30.79
N GLU A 80 3.14 -18.61 -29.50
CA GLU A 80 3.07 -17.54 -28.48
C GLU A 80 4.45 -17.01 -28.07
N ASP A 81 5.52 -17.78 -28.28
CA ASP A 81 6.91 -17.37 -27.99
C ASP A 81 7.67 -16.92 -29.27
N ALA A 82 7.09 -17.07 -30.47
CA ALA A 82 7.69 -16.71 -31.78
C ALA A 82 7.37 -15.29 -32.26
N ASP A 83 6.40 -14.60 -31.64
CA ASP A 83 6.34 -13.13 -31.69
C ASP A 83 7.55 -12.60 -30.90
N GLY A 84 8.69 -12.51 -31.59
CA GLY A 84 9.96 -12.01 -31.10
C GLY A 84 9.85 -10.55 -30.65
N GLU A 85 9.20 -10.34 -29.53
CA GLU A 85 9.26 -9.12 -28.75
C GLU A 85 10.74 -8.93 -28.40
N ARG A 86 11.30 -7.80 -28.85
CA ARG A 86 12.51 -7.22 -28.30
C ARG A 86 12.22 -6.80 -26.85
N ASP A 87 11.89 -7.77 -26.02
CA ASP A 87 11.72 -7.59 -24.61
C ASP A 87 13.06 -7.06 -24.13
N LYS A 88 13.08 -5.86 -23.53
CA LYS A 88 14.27 -5.23 -22.97
C LYS A 88 14.78 -6.05 -21.77
N LYS A 89 15.19 -7.29 -22.03
CA LYS A 89 15.53 -8.31 -21.06
C LYS A 89 16.85 -7.93 -20.44
N GLY A 90 16.79 -7.47 -19.19
CA GLY A 90 17.94 -6.96 -18.44
C GLY A 90 17.97 -5.45 -18.28
N MET A 91 17.09 -4.70 -18.94
CA MET A 91 16.98 -3.26 -18.72
C MET A 91 16.17 -3.00 -17.45
N GLN A 92 16.74 -2.19 -16.55
CA GLN A 92 16.06 -1.81 -15.31
C GLN A 92 14.77 -1.04 -15.61
N TRP A 93 13.79 -1.15 -14.72
CA TRP A 93 12.54 -0.41 -14.84
C TRP A 93 12.78 0.99 -14.32
N GLU A 94 12.49 1.99 -15.15
CA GLU A 94 12.57 3.39 -14.74
C GLU A 94 11.30 3.80 -14.00
N ASP A 95 11.41 4.75 -13.07
CA ASP A 95 10.25 5.23 -12.31
C ASP A 95 9.16 5.79 -13.23
N LYS A 96 9.55 6.42 -14.34
CA LYS A 96 8.60 6.92 -15.35
C LYS A 96 7.81 5.79 -16.01
N GLU A 97 8.47 4.70 -16.41
CA GLU A 97 7.80 3.51 -16.97
C GLU A 97 6.86 2.87 -15.93
N ILE A 98 7.24 2.87 -14.66
CA ILE A 98 6.39 2.36 -13.58
C ILE A 98 5.14 3.23 -13.41
N SER A 99 5.30 4.56 -13.39
CA SER A 99 4.17 5.48 -13.32
C SER A 99 3.21 5.30 -14.50
N GLU A 100 3.74 5.24 -15.73
CA GLU A 100 2.92 5.02 -16.94
C GLU A 100 2.16 3.67 -16.89
N MET A 101 2.82 2.61 -16.40
CA MET A 101 2.16 1.32 -16.18
C MET A 101 1.03 1.43 -15.16
N LEU A 102 1.27 2.08 -14.02
CA LEU A 102 0.27 2.16 -12.94
C LEU A 102 -0.90 3.06 -13.31
N MET A 103 -0.67 4.18 -13.98
CA MET A 103 -1.73 5.03 -14.53
C MET A 103 -2.58 4.24 -15.53
N ALA A 104 -1.97 3.55 -16.49
CA ALA A 104 -2.73 2.76 -17.45
C ALA A 104 -3.58 1.63 -16.82
N LEU A 105 -3.21 1.14 -15.63
CA LEU A 105 -3.93 0.12 -14.88
C LEU A 105 -5.05 0.67 -13.99
N PHE A 106 -4.82 1.81 -13.32
CA PHE A 106 -5.69 2.29 -12.23
C PHE A 106 -6.40 3.60 -12.52
N ASP A 107 -5.92 4.38 -13.49
CA ASP A 107 -6.58 5.61 -13.91
C ASP A 107 -7.95 5.25 -14.55
N PRO A 108 -9.05 5.96 -14.24
CA PRO A 108 -10.33 5.78 -14.92
C PRO A 108 -10.20 5.82 -16.45
N ASP A 109 -9.32 6.65 -16.98
CA ASP A 109 -9.08 6.77 -18.43
C ASP A 109 -8.03 5.77 -18.95
N GLY A 110 -7.46 4.96 -18.06
CA GLY A 110 -6.45 3.97 -18.36
C GLY A 110 -6.95 2.86 -19.28
N CYS A 111 -6.09 2.41 -20.20
CA CYS A 111 -6.46 1.39 -21.19
C CYS A 111 -6.86 0.03 -20.56
N CYS A 112 -6.47 -0.20 -19.31
CA CYS A 112 -6.76 -1.40 -18.52
C CYS A 112 -7.73 -1.17 -17.35
N SER A 113 -8.31 0.04 -17.23
CA SER A 113 -9.17 0.45 -16.10
C SER A 113 -10.36 -0.48 -15.84
N LYS A 114 -10.99 -0.97 -16.90
CA LYS A 114 -12.09 -1.95 -16.83
C LYS A 114 -11.74 -3.26 -16.10
N TYR A 115 -10.46 -3.61 -16.01
CA TYR A 115 -10.03 -4.83 -15.33
C TYR A 115 -9.77 -4.64 -13.83
N THR A 116 -9.66 -3.40 -13.37
CA THR A 116 -9.36 -3.05 -11.98
C THR A 116 -10.61 -2.50 -11.26
N LEU A 117 -11.37 -1.61 -11.90
CA LEU A 117 -12.51 -0.91 -11.28
C LEU A 117 -13.77 -1.77 -11.15
N GLU A 118 -14.17 -2.53 -12.17
CA GLU A 118 -15.47 -3.20 -12.18
C GLU A 118 -15.54 -4.47 -11.32
N GLY A 119 -14.39 -5.05 -10.94
CA GLY A 119 -14.36 -6.33 -10.24
C GLY A 119 -13.88 -6.28 -8.79
N GLY A 120 -13.31 -5.16 -8.33
CA GLY A 120 -12.50 -5.16 -7.10
C GLY A 120 -11.41 -6.25 -7.10
N LEU A 121 -11.05 -6.73 -8.30
CA LEU A 121 -10.23 -7.91 -8.46
C LEU A 121 -8.79 -7.50 -8.20
N MET A 122 -8.24 -8.01 -7.09
CA MET A 122 -6.80 -7.92 -6.79
C MET A 122 -5.89 -8.56 -7.85
N GLN A 123 -6.47 -9.24 -8.85
CA GLN A 123 -5.74 -9.96 -9.89
C GLN A 123 -6.17 -9.48 -11.27
N ILE A 124 -5.26 -8.74 -11.92
CA ILE A 124 -5.41 -8.33 -13.30
C ILE A 124 -5.16 -9.57 -14.18
N PRO A 125 -6.08 -9.93 -15.08
CA PRO A 125 -5.90 -11.08 -15.96
C PRO A 125 -4.78 -10.84 -16.98
N MET A 126 -4.15 -11.91 -17.48
CA MET A 126 -3.01 -11.81 -18.44
C MET A 126 -3.31 -10.97 -19.68
N HIS A 127 -4.54 -11.00 -20.19
CA HIS A 127 -4.92 -10.22 -21.36
C HIS A 127 -4.93 -8.71 -21.09
N GLY A 128 -5.11 -8.28 -19.84
CA GLY A 128 -4.94 -6.89 -19.42
C GLY A 128 -3.48 -6.46 -19.58
N PHE A 129 -2.54 -7.28 -19.12
CA PHE A 129 -1.10 -7.02 -19.32
C PHE A 129 -0.67 -7.06 -20.79
N LYS A 130 -1.33 -7.86 -21.63
CA LYS A 130 -1.10 -7.83 -23.08
C LYS A 130 -1.48 -6.49 -23.67
N LYS A 131 -2.68 -5.99 -23.34
CA LYS A 131 -3.16 -4.67 -23.78
C LYS A 131 -2.28 -3.53 -23.26
N LEU A 132 -1.82 -3.62 -22.01
CA LEU A 132 -0.90 -2.65 -21.42
C LEU A 132 0.44 -2.59 -22.16
N SER A 133 1.04 -3.76 -22.41
CA SER A 133 2.30 -3.87 -23.16
C SER A 133 2.20 -3.23 -24.55
N GLU A 134 1.09 -3.50 -25.25
CA GLU A 134 0.83 -2.93 -26.58
C GLU A 134 0.58 -1.42 -26.53
N ALA A 135 -0.29 -0.95 -25.63
CA ALA A 135 -0.76 0.45 -25.61
C ALA A 135 0.26 1.43 -25.00
N VAL A 136 0.95 1.03 -23.93
CA VAL A 136 1.85 1.94 -23.19
C VAL A 136 3.28 1.81 -23.70
N PHE A 137 3.74 0.58 -23.88
CA PHE A 137 5.15 0.31 -24.17
C PHE A 137 5.41 -0.02 -25.63
N ASN A 138 4.40 -0.03 -26.51
CA ASN A 138 4.54 -0.43 -27.90
C ASN A 138 5.27 -1.78 -28.04
N LYS A 139 4.96 -2.75 -27.17
CA LYS A 139 5.61 -4.07 -27.06
C LYS A 139 7.10 -4.05 -26.68
N ALA A 140 7.64 -2.92 -26.21
CA ALA A 140 9.03 -2.84 -25.72
C ALA A 140 9.24 -3.56 -24.38
N ARG A 141 8.17 -3.74 -23.60
CA ARG A 141 8.13 -4.54 -22.37
C ARG A 141 7.09 -5.63 -22.56
N GLY A 142 7.49 -6.90 -22.47
CA GLY A 142 6.60 -8.03 -22.69
C GLY A 142 5.52 -8.16 -21.61
N PRO A 143 4.33 -8.73 -21.91
CA PRO A 143 3.22 -8.84 -20.96
C PRO A 143 3.59 -9.57 -19.66
N LYS A 144 4.40 -10.63 -19.77
CA LYS A 144 4.92 -11.40 -18.61
C LYS A 144 5.82 -10.53 -17.73
N SER A 145 6.61 -9.64 -18.33
CA SER A 145 7.49 -8.69 -17.63
C SER A 145 6.69 -7.65 -16.86
N CYS A 146 5.67 -7.05 -17.51
CA CYS A 146 4.73 -6.12 -16.87
C CYS A 146 4.03 -6.76 -15.67
N LYS A 147 3.49 -7.99 -15.82
CA LYS A 147 2.88 -8.72 -14.71
C LYS A 147 3.86 -8.95 -13.56
N SER A 148 5.06 -9.45 -13.86
CA SER A 148 6.09 -9.70 -12.84
C SER A 148 6.47 -8.44 -12.08
N LYS A 149 6.57 -7.30 -12.78
CA LYS A 149 6.83 -6.00 -12.14
C LYS A 149 5.65 -5.55 -11.28
N TYR A 150 4.43 -5.66 -11.78
CA TYR A 150 3.21 -5.37 -11.02
C TYR A 150 3.11 -6.19 -9.74
N ASP A 151 3.33 -7.51 -9.80
CA ASP A 151 3.26 -8.40 -8.65
C ASP A 151 4.27 -7.98 -7.55
N ARG A 152 5.47 -7.56 -7.95
CA ARG A 152 6.49 -7.03 -7.01
C ARG A 152 6.06 -5.70 -6.41
N LEU A 153 5.48 -4.80 -7.20
CA LEU A 153 4.96 -3.52 -6.71
C LEU A 153 3.82 -3.75 -5.72
N LYS A 154 2.88 -4.65 -6.04
CA LYS A 154 1.80 -5.05 -5.16
C LYS A 154 2.32 -5.60 -3.83
N ALA A 155 3.34 -6.47 -3.86
CA ALA A 155 3.95 -6.98 -2.63
C ALA A 155 4.64 -5.89 -1.78
N THR A 156 5.14 -4.82 -2.41
CA THR A 156 5.65 -3.65 -1.70
C THR A 156 4.50 -2.81 -1.12
N PHE A 157 3.44 -2.59 -1.89
CA PHE A 157 2.24 -1.91 -1.44
C PHE A 157 1.61 -2.61 -0.22
N ASP A 158 1.48 -3.93 -0.24
CA ASP A 158 0.92 -4.71 0.88
C ASP A 158 1.72 -4.49 2.18
N LYS A 159 3.06 -4.33 2.09
CA LYS A 159 3.93 -3.98 3.24
C LYS A 159 3.73 -2.53 3.69
N ILE A 160 3.59 -1.60 2.74
CA ILE A 160 3.32 -0.18 3.05
C ILE A 160 1.96 -0.07 3.76
N ARG A 161 0.95 -0.80 3.31
CA ARG A 161 -0.39 -0.82 3.92
C ARG A 161 -0.34 -1.34 5.36
N GLU A 162 0.42 -2.42 5.62
CA GLU A 162 0.64 -2.91 6.98
C GLU A 162 1.37 -1.87 7.85
N PHE A 163 2.36 -1.17 7.28
CA PHE A 163 3.05 -0.08 7.95
C PHE A 163 2.12 1.09 8.32
N GLU A 164 1.31 1.59 7.38
CA GLU A 164 0.34 2.66 7.61
C GLU A 164 -0.73 2.28 8.66
N SER A 165 -1.09 1.00 8.76
CA SER A 165 -2.05 0.52 9.76
C SER A 165 -1.60 0.72 11.20
N VAL A 166 -0.28 0.86 11.42
CA VAL A 166 0.36 0.97 12.75
C VAL A 166 0.70 2.42 13.09
N THR A 167 1.06 3.22 12.09
CA THR A 167 1.61 4.57 12.29
C THR A 167 0.56 5.65 12.48
N GLY A 168 -0.73 5.33 12.35
CA GLY A 168 -1.84 6.27 12.61
C GLY A 168 -1.92 6.85 14.03
N HIS A 169 -1.04 6.45 14.96
CA HIS A 169 -0.93 6.94 16.34
C HIS A 169 0.52 7.00 16.85
N ALA A 170 1.53 6.99 15.96
CA ALA A 170 2.92 7.16 16.39
C ALA A 170 3.16 8.64 16.68
N GLY A 171 3.05 9.01 17.96
CA GLY A 171 3.09 10.36 18.50
C GLY A 171 4.29 11.21 18.06
N ASP A 172 4.16 12.51 18.34
CA ASP A 172 5.03 13.62 17.95
C ASP A 172 6.51 13.21 17.91
N ILE A 173 6.99 12.97 16.70
CA ILE A 173 8.42 12.86 16.43
C ILE A 173 8.92 14.28 16.24
N ASP A 174 10.02 14.60 16.92
CA ASP A 174 10.67 15.91 16.93
C ASP A 174 10.60 16.64 15.58
N GLU A 175 10.14 17.89 15.60
CA GLU A 175 9.90 18.72 14.42
C GLU A 175 11.17 19.05 13.62
N ASP A 176 12.36 18.79 14.17
CA ASP A 176 13.64 19.12 13.52
C ASP A 176 14.21 17.97 12.67
N ALA A 177 13.66 16.75 12.76
CA ALA A 177 14.15 15.60 11.98
C ALA A 177 13.69 15.66 10.52
N THR A 178 14.56 15.23 9.59
CA THR A 178 14.18 15.13 8.16
C THR A 178 13.05 14.11 7.98
N GLU A 179 12.21 14.29 6.95
CA GLU A 179 11.09 13.39 6.69
C GLU A 179 11.54 11.92 6.55
N ALA A 180 12.69 11.69 5.93
CA ALA A 180 13.30 10.36 5.79
C ALA A 180 13.65 9.73 7.15
N ASP A 181 14.23 10.50 8.07
CA ASP A 181 14.58 10.04 9.41
C ASP A 181 13.33 9.73 10.23
N ARG A 182 12.28 10.56 10.11
CA ARG A 182 10.99 10.31 10.77
C ARG A 182 10.36 9.01 10.28
N VAL A 183 10.38 8.77 8.96
CA VAL A 183 9.84 7.54 8.38
C VAL A 183 10.66 6.33 8.81
N GLU A 184 11.99 6.40 8.82
CA GLU A 184 12.84 5.29 9.26
C GLU A 184 12.65 4.99 10.76
N ALA A 185 12.53 6.01 11.61
CA ALA A 185 12.21 5.84 13.03
C ALA A 185 10.87 5.14 13.22
N LYS A 186 9.84 5.52 12.44
CA LYS A 186 8.53 4.84 12.43
C LYS A 186 8.65 3.39 11.96
N LEU A 187 9.43 3.12 10.91
CA LEU A 187 9.67 1.77 10.40
C LEU A 187 10.35 0.89 11.44
N GLN A 188 11.38 1.39 12.12
CA GLN A 188 12.06 0.68 13.20
C GLN A 188 11.13 0.41 14.39
N HIS A 189 10.28 1.37 14.75
CA HIS A 189 9.27 1.18 15.79
C HIS A 189 8.25 0.10 15.40
N ALA A 190 7.77 0.09 14.14
CA ALA A 190 6.88 -0.96 13.65
C ALA A 190 7.54 -2.35 13.65
N ARG A 191 8.82 -2.44 13.25
CA ARG A 191 9.62 -3.68 13.33
C ARG A 191 9.76 -4.17 14.78
N ARG A 192 10.01 -3.28 15.74
CA ARG A 192 10.08 -3.60 17.18
C ARG A 192 8.76 -4.14 17.73
N LYS A 193 7.62 -3.69 17.20
CA LYS A 193 6.28 -4.21 17.53
C LYS A 193 5.95 -5.56 16.88
N GLY A 194 6.89 -6.19 16.17
CA GLY A 194 6.69 -7.51 15.56
C GLY A 194 5.83 -7.49 14.29
N LYS A 195 5.68 -6.34 13.64
CA LYS A 195 4.89 -6.21 12.41
C LYS A 195 5.70 -6.62 11.19
N ILE A 196 5.02 -7.24 10.22
CA ILE A 196 5.63 -7.77 8.99
C ILE A 196 5.79 -6.63 7.98
N VAL A 197 6.69 -5.70 8.29
CA VAL A 197 7.04 -4.60 7.38
C VAL A 197 8.11 -5.04 6.35
N GLY A 198 8.75 -6.19 6.60
CA GLY A 198 9.78 -6.77 5.72
C GLY A 198 11.00 -5.85 5.55
N LYS A 199 11.65 -5.95 4.39
CA LYS A 199 12.75 -5.07 3.96
C LYS A 199 12.22 -3.81 3.25
N LEU A 200 11.27 -3.11 3.88
CA LEU A 200 10.80 -1.82 3.37
C LEU A 200 11.69 -0.72 3.94
N ASP A 201 12.25 0.10 3.07
CA ASP A 201 13.17 1.20 3.41
C ASP A 201 12.44 2.55 3.33
N ALA A 202 12.84 3.53 4.15
CA ALA A 202 12.25 4.87 4.13
C ALA A 202 12.30 5.53 2.75
N ALA A 203 13.42 5.39 2.03
CA ALA A 203 13.56 5.92 0.68
C ALA A 203 12.53 5.32 -0.30
N THR A 204 12.24 4.02 -0.18
CA THR A 204 11.22 3.38 -1.02
C THR A 204 9.84 3.94 -0.69
N TYR A 205 9.51 4.06 0.59
CA TYR A 205 8.23 4.65 1.02
C TYR A 205 8.06 6.08 0.50
N LEU A 206 9.07 6.93 0.67
CA LEU A 206 9.03 8.31 0.19
C LEU A 206 8.89 8.41 -1.33
N THR A 207 9.57 7.54 -2.09
CA THR A 207 9.37 7.48 -3.54
C THR A 207 7.93 7.14 -3.89
N TRP A 208 7.30 6.19 -3.20
CA TRP A 208 5.90 5.82 -3.42
C TRP A 208 4.92 6.94 -3.13
N VAL A 209 5.18 7.75 -2.10
CA VAL A 209 4.40 8.94 -1.76
C VAL A 209 4.62 10.03 -2.82
N ARG A 210 5.88 10.39 -3.09
CA ARG A 210 6.25 11.47 -4.03
C ARG A 210 5.74 11.23 -5.45
N THR A 211 5.75 9.98 -5.91
CA THR A 211 5.29 9.61 -7.26
C THR A 211 3.76 9.42 -7.34
N GLY A 212 3.06 9.44 -6.22
CA GLY A 212 1.60 9.18 -6.16
C GLY A 212 1.22 7.71 -6.39
N TRP A 213 2.18 6.79 -6.45
CA TRP A 213 1.88 5.36 -6.64
C TRP A 213 1.03 4.79 -5.49
N LEU A 214 1.27 5.28 -4.28
CA LEU A 214 0.50 4.87 -3.12
C LEU A 214 -0.99 5.18 -3.29
N ASP A 215 -1.32 6.37 -3.80
CA ASP A 215 -2.69 6.81 -4.01
C ASP A 215 -3.35 6.04 -5.15
N LEU A 216 -2.64 5.81 -6.25
CA LEU A 216 -3.13 4.98 -7.36
C LEU A 216 -3.50 3.56 -6.90
N PHE A 217 -2.66 2.93 -6.08
CA PHE A 217 -2.97 1.60 -5.54
C PHE A 217 -4.13 1.62 -4.55
N LYS A 218 -4.23 2.66 -3.70
CA LYS A 218 -5.36 2.82 -2.76
C LYS A 218 -6.68 2.96 -3.51
N GLN A 219 -6.71 3.80 -4.55
CA GLN A 219 -7.87 4.00 -5.42
C GLN A 219 -8.23 2.72 -6.18
N GLY A 220 -7.24 2.11 -6.82
CA GLY A 220 -7.46 0.97 -7.72
C GLY A 220 -7.79 -0.37 -7.07
N ILE A 221 -7.36 -0.61 -5.83
CA ILE A 221 -7.67 -1.86 -5.10
C ILE A 221 -9.04 -1.79 -4.39
N GLY A 222 -9.79 -0.70 -4.57
CA GLY A 222 -11.12 -0.55 -3.96
C GLY A 222 -11.05 -0.42 -2.44
N GLY A 223 -9.87 -0.08 -1.89
CA GLY A 223 -9.72 0.33 -0.51
C GLY A 223 -10.19 1.77 -0.37
N HIS A 224 -11.49 2.02 -0.53
CA HIS A 224 -12.07 3.26 -0.06
C HIS A 224 -11.64 3.42 1.39
N VAL A 225 -10.85 4.47 1.65
CA VAL A 225 -10.45 4.96 2.97
C VAL A 225 -11.67 5.45 3.79
N GLY A 226 -12.90 5.15 3.32
CA GLY A 226 -14.18 5.41 3.97
C GLY A 226 -14.94 4.16 4.44
N LEU A 227 -14.41 2.93 4.29
CA LEU A 227 -14.88 1.81 5.11
C LEU A 227 -14.22 1.92 6.49
N GLU A 228 -14.71 2.91 7.23
CA GLU A 228 -15.04 2.84 8.65
C GLU A 228 -14.36 1.67 9.37
N ARG A 229 -13.25 1.99 10.05
CA ARG A 229 -13.25 1.51 11.43
C ARG A 229 -14.46 2.17 12.06
N GLU A 230 -15.53 1.43 12.29
CA GLU A 230 -16.29 1.62 13.53
C GLU A 230 -15.25 1.46 14.64
N VAL A 231 -14.55 2.56 14.94
CA VAL A 231 -14.00 2.73 16.25
C VAL A 231 -15.26 2.80 17.08
N GLU A 232 -15.59 1.71 17.78
CA GLU A 232 -16.48 1.79 18.94
C GLU A 232 -15.85 2.84 19.84
N HIS A 233 -16.24 4.10 19.65
CA HIS A 233 -16.03 5.14 20.59
C HIS A 233 -16.91 4.72 21.76
N TYR A 234 -16.34 3.93 22.67
CA TYR A 234 -16.86 3.86 24.02
C TYR A 234 -16.96 5.31 24.45
N ALA A 235 -18.18 5.83 24.50
CA ALA A 235 -18.49 7.10 25.09
C ALA A 235 -18.07 6.97 26.56
N GLY A 236 -16.78 7.22 26.81
CA GLY A 236 -16.27 7.44 28.14
C GLY A 236 -17.13 8.58 28.66
N LYS A 237 -18.00 8.26 29.62
CA LYS A 237 -18.71 9.27 30.38
C LYS A 237 -17.63 10.22 30.88
N LEU A 238 -17.61 11.42 30.32
CA LEU A 238 -16.94 12.54 30.95
C LEU A 238 -17.58 12.60 32.33
N SER A 239 -16.78 12.28 33.35
CA SER A 239 -17.16 12.49 34.73
C SER A 239 -17.51 13.98 34.83
N ASP A 240 -18.76 14.30 35.15
CA ASP A 240 -19.14 15.65 35.59
C ASP A 240 -18.21 16.01 36.74
N VAL A 241 -17.25 16.87 36.45
CA VAL A 241 -16.52 17.63 37.46
C VAL A 241 -17.42 18.81 37.75
N GLU A 242 -18.02 18.81 38.94
CA GLU A 242 -18.75 19.99 39.42
C GLU A 242 -17.79 21.19 39.46
N PRO A 243 -18.22 22.36 38.96
CA PRO A 243 -17.47 23.58 39.15
C PRO A 243 -17.59 24.00 40.62
N GLU A 244 -16.55 23.77 41.42
CA GLU A 244 -16.43 24.47 42.70
C GLU A 244 -16.26 25.98 42.41
N GLN A 245 -17.30 26.73 42.75
CA GLN A 245 -17.20 28.17 42.95
C GLN A 245 -16.27 28.42 44.14
N SER A 246 -15.06 28.88 43.88
CA SER A 246 -14.24 29.55 44.89
C SER A 246 -14.05 31.00 44.49
N ASP A 247 -15.01 31.84 44.88
CA ASP A 247 -14.76 33.24 45.12
C ASP A 247 -13.79 33.34 46.31
N LYS A 248 -12.59 33.86 46.05
CA LYS A 248 -11.77 34.57 47.04
C LYS A 248 -10.64 35.30 46.33
N GLU A 249 -10.87 36.58 46.13
CA GLU A 249 -9.80 37.57 46.10
C GLU A 249 -9.06 37.49 47.43
N GLU A 250 -7.74 37.29 47.38
CA GLU A 250 -6.82 37.86 48.36
C GLU A 250 -5.41 37.92 47.75
N ASP A 251 -4.97 39.17 47.66
CA ASP A 251 -3.62 39.69 47.50
C ASP A 251 -2.60 39.04 48.46
N VAL A 252 -1.31 39.26 48.19
CA VAL A 252 -0.10 39.07 49.04
C VAL A 252 0.96 38.10 48.48
N SER A 253 1.97 38.73 47.86
CA SER A 253 3.41 38.63 48.16
C SER A 253 4.20 37.32 47.94
N GLU A 254 5.08 37.39 46.94
CA GLU A 254 6.49 36.98 46.91
C GLU A 254 7.07 36.33 48.20
N SER A 255 7.40 35.03 48.13
CA SER A 255 8.67 34.46 48.61
C SER A 255 8.83 32.97 48.25
N ASP A 256 10.10 32.65 48.02
CA ASP A 256 10.72 31.39 47.61
C ASP A 256 10.65 30.32 48.71
N GLU A 257 10.15 29.10 48.43
CA GLU A 257 10.60 27.89 49.14
C GLU A 257 10.18 26.59 48.43
N VAL A 258 11.17 25.70 48.27
CA VAL A 258 11.07 24.41 47.59
C VAL A 258 10.51 23.36 48.56
N VAL A 259 9.30 22.85 48.32
CA VAL A 259 8.74 21.72 49.12
C VAL A 259 8.31 20.55 48.25
N LEU A 260 8.99 19.43 48.52
CA LEU A 260 8.87 18.10 47.95
C LEU A 260 7.53 17.44 48.31
N LEU A 261 6.61 17.25 47.35
CA LEU A 261 5.36 16.53 47.57
C LEU A 261 5.40 15.08 47.05
N LYS A 262 5.22 14.16 48.00
CA LYS A 262 5.09 12.70 47.85
C LYS A 262 3.89 12.32 46.99
N THR A 263 4.13 11.43 46.02
CA THR A 263 3.08 10.73 45.27
C THR A 263 2.52 9.53 46.06
N PRO A 264 1.21 9.25 45.98
CA PRO A 264 0.62 8.11 46.67
C PRO A 264 0.85 6.78 45.93
N VAL A 265 1.17 5.76 46.72
CA VAL A 265 1.39 4.36 46.35
C VAL A 265 0.08 3.73 45.86
N VAL A 266 0.04 3.30 44.58
CA VAL A 266 -1.04 2.49 44.02
C VAL A 266 -0.72 1.00 44.19
N LYS A 267 -1.65 0.27 44.80
CA LYS A 267 -1.59 -1.19 45.04
C LYS A 267 -1.57 -2.01 43.73
N PRO A 268 -0.74 -3.06 43.62
CA PRO A 268 -0.77 -3.99 42.49
C PRO A 268 -1.96 -4.97 42.58
N ARG A 269 -2.71 -5.09 41.49
CA ARG A 269 -3.81 -6.06 41.33
C ARG A 269 -3.24 -7.41 40.86
N SER A 270 -3.41 -8.41 41.71
CA SER A 270 -3.03 -9.82 41.54
C SER A 270 -3.52 -10.43 40.22
N THR A 271 -2.59 -10.99 39.44
CA THR A 271 -2.86 -11.95 38.36
C THR A 271 -2.77 -13.38 38.91
N LYS A 272 -3.88 -14.13 38.88
CA LYS A 272 -3.89 -15.55 39.21
C LYS A 272 -3.98 -16.37 37.93
N SER A 273 -2.92 -17.11 37.67
CA SER A 273 -2.79 -18.13 36.63
C SER A 273 -3.23 -19.51 37.15
N ALA A 274 -3.83 -20.29 36.27
CA ALA A 274 -3.81 -21.76 36.17
C ALA A 274 -4.72 -22.11 34.97
N GLY A 275 -4.34 -22.84 33.92
CA GLY A 275 -3.41 -23.96 33.86
C GLY A 275 -4.20 -25.27 33.86
N ALA A 276 -4.59 -25.78 32.69
CA ALA A 276 -5.05 -27.16 32.54
C ALA A 276 -4.85 -27.67 31.11
N THR A 277 -3.90 -28.60 31.01
CA THR A 277 -3.55 -29.46 29.88
C THR A 277 -4.57 -30.60 29.76
N SER A 278 -4.94 -31.01 28.54
CA SER A 278 -5.21 -32.44 28.27
C SER A 278 -5.24 -32.79 26.77
N THR A 279 -4.71 -33.97 26.51
CA THR A 279 -4.41 -34.72 25.29
C THR A 279 -5.64 -35.30 24.56
N PRO A 280 -5.56 -35.63 23.26
CA PRO A 280 -6.60 -36.43 22.60
C PRO A 280 -6.25 -37.93 22.58
N ALA A 281 -7.21 -38.77 22.96
CA ALA A 281 -7.17 -40.21 22.75
C ALA A 281 -8.24 -40.62 21.73
N SER A 282 -7.83 -41.47 20.80
CA SER A 282 -8.65 -42.13 19.79
C SER A 282 -9.45 -43.28 20.41
N SER A 283 -10.70 -43.47 20.00
CA SER A 283 -11.30 -44.81 19.91
C SER A 283 -12.49 -44.84 18.94
N THR A 284 -12.50 -45.91 18.16
CA THR A 284 -13.48 -46.41 17.21
C THR A 284 -14.70 -47.02 17.92
N SER A 285 -15.90 -46.86 17.36
CA SER A 285 -16.88 -47.97 17.24
C SER A 285 -18.04 -47.62 16.30
N SER A 286 -18.50 -48.68 15.64
CA SER A 286 -19.53 -48.82 14.62
C SER A 286 -20.97 -48.76 15.16
N GLY A 287 -21.92 -48.27 14.36
CA GLY A 287 -23.35 -48.48 14.60
C GLY A 287 -24.27 -47.84 13.55
N LYS A 288 -25.00 -48.69 12.80
CA LYS A 288 -26.04 -48.38 11.80
C LYS A 288 -27.26 -47.68 12.42
N ALA A 289 -27.85 -46.71 11.69
CA ALA A 289 -29.24 -46.75 11.17
C ALA A 289 -29.92 -45.36 11.05
N SER A 290 -30.70 -45.24 9.96
CA SER A 290 -31.90 -44.40 9.72
C SER A 290 -31.81 -42.87 9.76
N SER A 291 -31.80 -42.31 8.53
CA SER A 291 -32.72 -41.29 8.01
C SER A 291 -33.50 -40.39 8.99
N ALA A 292 -33.10 -39.12 9.09
CA ALA A 292 -34.01 -37.98 9.22
C ALA A 292 -33.22 -36.67 8.98
N ALA A 293 -33.87 -35.70 8.34
CA ALA A 293 -33.31 -34.45 7.85
C ALA A 293 -32.63 -33.59 8.94
N LYS A 294 -31.47 -33.01 8.61
CA LYS A 294 -30.81 -31.97 9.43
C LYS A 294 -31.22 -30.57 8.94
N PRO A 295 -31.78 -29.70 9.79
CA PRO A 295 -31.73 -28.26 9.59
C PRO A 295 -30.33 -27.72 9.97
N LEU A 296 -29.95 -26.64 9.29
CA LEU A 296 -28.66 -25.97 9.35
C LEU A 296 -28.32 -25.48 10.76
N SER A 297 -27.10 -25.80 11.19
CA SER A 297 -26.47 -25.34 12.43
C SER A 297 -26.29 -23.82 12.39
N ALA A 298 -27.06 -23.10 13.21
CA ALA A 298 -26.79 -21.71 13.56
C ALA A 298 -25.41 -21.62 14.23
N ARG A 299 -24.56 -20.72 13.72
CA ARG A 299 -23.29 -20.36 14.33
C ARG A 299 -23.56 -19.66 15.67
N GLN A 300 -22.79 -20.03 16.69
CA GLN A 300 -22.72 -19.33 17.98
C GLN A 300 -22.43 -17.84 17.76
N GLY A 301 -23.46 -17.02 17.87
CA GLY A 301 -23.34 -15.58 18.04
C GLY A 301 -23.00 -15.25 19.48
N VAL A 302 -22.14 -14.25 19.67
CA VAL A 302 -21.82 -13.65 20.96
C VAL A 302 -23.12 -13.12 21.59
N PRO A 303 -23.42 -13.43 22.87
CA PRO A 303 -24.64 -12.99 23.51
C PRO A 303 -24.65 -11.46 23.64
N VAL A 304 -25.60 -10.82 22.94
CA VAL A 304 -25.88 -9.38 23.05
C VAL A 304 -26.40 -9.08 24.46
N PRO A 305 -25.86 -8.06 25.17
CA PRO A 305 -26.35 -7.69 26.50
C PRO A 305 -27.83 -7.30 26.47
N PRO A 306 -28.65 -7.74 27.44
CA PRO A 306 -30.05 -7.37 27.51
C PRO A 306 -30.19 -5.91 27.91
N HIS A 307 -30.46 -5.04 26.94
CA HIS A 307 -30.87 -3.66 27.22
C HIS A 307 -32.28 -3.67 27.81
N LYS A 308 -32.39 -3.31 29.09
CA LYS A 308 -33.69 -3.12 29.74
C LYS A 308 -34.43 -1.96 29.04
N PRO A 309 -35.67 -2.16 28.56
CA PRO A 309 -36.47 -1.06 28.04
C PRO A 309 -36.83 -0.13 29.20
N ARG A 310 -36.13 1.01 29.28
CA ARG A 310 -36.49 2.10 30.18
C ARG A 310 -37.74 2.76 29.62
N SER A 311 -38.90 2.35 30.14
CA SER A 311 -40.20 2.97 29.90
C SER A 311 -40.14 4.46 30.30
N LEU A 312 -39.85 5.33 29.33
CA LEU A 312 -40.00 6.78 29.46
C LEU A 312 -41.46 7.14 29.21
N LYS A 313 -42.24 7.18 30.28
CA LYS A 313 -43.52 7.91 30.33
C LYS A 313 -43.19 9.37 30.63
N GLY A 314 -43.32 10.24 29.64
CA GLY A 314 -43.24 11.69 29.82
C GLY A 314 -42.78 12.43 28.57
N ASN A 315 -43.68 13.21 27.97
CA ASN A 315 -43.44 14.28 26.99
C ASN A 315 -42.61 13.96 25.73
N SER A 316 -43.01 12.94 24.96
CA SER A 316 -42.35 12.53 23.71
C SER A 316 -42.49 13.52 22.53
N SER A 317 -43.31 14.57 22.64
CA SER A 317 -43.51 15.52 21.54
C SER A 317 -42.35 16.51 21.39
N LEU A 318 -41.76 16.97 22.50
CA LEU A 318 -40.64 17.94 22.46
C LEU A 318 -39.32 17.27 22.09
N ALA A 319 -39.11 16.02 22.52
CA ALA A 319 -37.89 15.27 22.21
C ALA A 319 -37.73 14.95 20.71
N PHE A 320 -38.84 14.81 19.98
CA PHE A 320 -38.79 14.58 18.53
C PHE A 320 -38.41 15.84 17.76
N GLU A 321 -38.90 17.02 18.19
CA GLU A 321 -38.57 18.29 17.57
C GLU A 321 -37.10 18.69 17.82
N GLU A 322 -36.59 18.45 19.03
CA GLU A 322 -35.16 18.61 19.35
C GLU A 322 -34.28 17.67 18.51
N TYR A 323 -34.69 16.42 18.31
CA TYR A 323 -33.96 15.48 17.47
C TYR A 323 -33.91 15.93 16.00
N LEU A 324 -35.04 16.37 15.43
CA LEU A 324 -35.08 16.88 14.07
C LEU A 324 -34.24 18.15 13.91
N SER A 325 -34.31 19.06 14.89
CA SER A 325 -33.49 20.28 14.92
C SER A 325 -31.99 19.96 15.01
N ALA A 326 -31.59 19.02 15.86
CA ALA A 326 -30.21 18.56 15.97
C ALA A 326 -29.72 17.89 14.68
N SER A 327 -30.56 17.04 14.07
CA SER A 327 -30.26 16.40 12.79
C SER A 327 -30.10 17.43 11.66
N ALA A 328 -30.96 18.46 11.62
CA ALA A 328 -30.86 19.54 10.65
C ALA A 328 -29.58 20.36 10.83
N LYS A 329 -29.22 20.72 12.07
CA LYS A 329 -27.96 21.41 12.38
C LYS A 329 -26.74 20.59 11.98
N MET A 330 -26.77 19.27 12.18
CA MET A 330 -25.69 18.37 11.78
C MET A 330 -25.53 18.36 10.26
N MET A 331 -26.63 18.29 9.50
CA MET A 331 -26.57 18.34 8.02
C MET A 331 -26.03 19.68 7.50
N LEU A 332 -26.43 20.80 8.12
CA LEU A 332 -25.92 22.13 7.76
C LEU A 332 -24.42 22.24 8.02
N SER A 333 -23.97 21.82 9.20
CA SER A 333 -22.54 21.81 9.55
C SER A 333 -21.72 20.90 8.62
N SER A 334 -22.27 19.74 8.24
CA SER A 334 -21.64 18.84 7.26
C SER A 334 -21.52 19.51 5.88
N ASN A 335 -22.56 20.21 5.42
CA ASN A 335 -22.53 20.92 4.14
C ASN A 335 -21.54 22.09 4.17
N GLU A 336 -21.47 22.84 5.26
CA GLU A 336 -20.48 23.91 5.44
C GLU A 336 -19.06 23.35 5.38
N SER A 337 -18.78 22.25 6.08
CA SER A 337 -17.48 21.57 6.04
C SER A 337 -17.10 21.10 4.62
N MET A 338 -18.05 20.52 3.89
CA MET A 338 -17.85 20.12 2.50
C MET A 338 -17.58 21.33 1.60
N SER A 339 -18.30 22.43 1.78
CA SER A 339 -18.09 23.67 1.03
C SER A 339 -16.71 24.26 1.28
N SER A 340 -16.26 24.33 2.54
CA SER A 340 -14.91 24.77 2.89
C SER A 340 -13.83 23.89 2.27
N ARG A 341 -14.04 22.57 2.25
CA ARG A 341 -13.12 21.63 1.60
C ARG A 341 -13.01 21.86 0.09
N VAL A 342 -14.13 22.11 -0.59
CA VAL A 342 -14.15 22.41 -2.03
C VAL A 342 -13.41 23.72 -2.32
N GLU A 343 -13.59 24.73 -1.47
CA GLU A 343 -12.90 26.02 -1.65
C GLU A 343 -11.39 25.91 -1.46
N LEU A 344 -10.93 25.11 -0.47
CA LEU A 344 -9.50 24.83 -0.29
C LEU A 344 -8.89 24.12 -1.51
N LEU A 345 -9.62 23.20 -2.14
CA LEU A 345 -9.16 22.52 -3.36
C LEU A 345 -9.04 23.51 -4.52
N ARG A 346 -10.06 24.37 -4.73
CA ARG A 346 -9.99 25.44 -5.75
C ARG A 346 -8.82 26.39 -5.52
N GLN A 347 -8.53 26.71 -4.26
CA GLN A 347 -7.39 27.57 -3.91
C GLN A 347 -6.05 26.86 -4.14
N ARG A 348 -6.00 25.52 -4.01
CA ARG A 348 -4.81 24.72 -4.35
C ARG A 348 -4.58 24.72 -5.85
N ASP A 349 -5.62 24.47 -6.64
CA ASP A 349 -5.55 24.44 -8.10
C ASP A 349 -5.07 25.79 -8.66
N ARG A 350 -5.62 26.91 -8.15
CA ARG A 350 -5.14 28.26 -8.54
C ARG A 350 -3.66 28.50 -8.23
N ARG A 351 -3.15 27.97 -7.12
CA ARG A 351 -1.73 28.10 -6.76
C ARG A 351 -0.86 27.22 -7.65
N GLU A 352 -1.32 26.03 -8.01
CA GLU A 352 -0.62 25.15 -8.96
C GLU A 352 -0.57 25.78 -10.35
N ASP A 353 -1.67 26.37 -10.83
CA ASP A 353 -1.73 27.09 -12.12
C ASP A 353 -0.77 28.29 -12.15
N GLN A 354 -0.71 29.07 -11.06
CA GLN A 354 0.24 30.18 -10.93
C GLN A 354 1.69 29.70 -11.01
N ARG A 355 2.03 28.63 -10.27
CA ARG A 355 3.39 28.05 -10.30
C ARG A 355 3.77 27.51 -11.68
N LEU A 356 2.82 26.89 -12.38
CA LEU A 356 3.03 26.37 -13.73
C LEU A 356 3.28 27.50 -14.73
N GLU A 357 2.52 28.59 -14.65
CA GLU A 357 2.72 29.75 -15.53
C GLU A 357 4.05 30.47 -15.22
N GLU A 358 4.43 30.60 -13.94
CA GLU A 358 5.75 31.10 -13.53
C GLU A 358 6.89 30.23 -14.09
N GLU A 359 6.80 28.90 -13.98
CA GLU A 359 7.80 27.97 -14.50
C GLU A 359 7.93 28.07 -16.02
N LYS A 360 6.79 28.16 -16.72
CA LYS A 360 6.75 28.35 -18.17
C LYS A 360 7.36 29.68 -18.60
N MET A 361 7.10 30.75 -17.86
CA MET A 361 7.73 32.05 -18.07
C MET A 361 9.24 32.00 -17.84
N ARG A 362 9.67 31.34 -16.76
CA ARG A 362 11.10 31.13 -16.45
C ARG A 362 11.81 30.32 -17.54
N ARG A 363 11.17 29.29 -18.08
CA ARG A 363 11.70 28.49 -19.19
C ARG A 363 11.84 29.33 -20.46
N ARG A 364 10.82 30.11 -20.83
CA ARG A 364 10.88 31.05 -21.97
C ARG A 364 12.02 32.07 -21.81
N TYR A 365 12.23 32.57 -20.59
CA TYR A 365 13.33 33.46 -20.27
C TYR A 365 14.70 32.78 -20.47
N GLN A 366 14.88 31.55 -19.97
CA GLN A 366 16.12 30.79 -20.18
C GLN A 366 16.40 30.50 -21.65
N ASP A 367 15.36 30.09 -22.40
CA ASP A 367 15.47 29.86 -23.84
C ASP A 367 15.87 31.15 -24.57
N ALA A 368 15.28 32.29 -24.21
CA ALA A 368 15.62 33.59 -24.79
C ALA A 368 17.08 34.01 -24.48
N LEU A 369 17.58 33.75 -23.27
CA LEU A 369 18.98 33.98 -22.92
C LEU A 369 19.92 33.10 -23.76
N ALA A 370 19.59 31.82 -23.93
CA ALA A 370 20.38 30.91 -24.76
C ALA A 370 20.45 31.39 -26.22
N LEU A 371 19.34 31.89 -26.78
CA LEU A 371 19.33 32.45 -28.14
C LEU A 371 20.25 33.67 -28.30
N LEU A 372 20.41 34.49 -27.27
CA LEU A 372 21.31 35.65 -27.31
C LEU A 372 22.79 35.25 -27.25
N GLN A 373 23.10 34.08 -26.68
CA GLN A 373 24.48 33.57 -26.58
C GLN A 373 24.96 32.86 -27.84
N MET A 374 24.05 32.44 -28.73
CA MET A 374 24.42 31.78 -29.98
C MET A 374 24.97 32.77 -31.01
N GLU A 375 26.22 32.56 -31.43
CA GLU A 375 26.84 33.31 -32.54
C GLU A 375 26.21 32.89 -33.89
N GLY A 376 26.01 33.86 -34.80
CA GLY A 376 25.44 33.61 -36.13
C GLY A 376 23.89 33.55 -36.20
N MET A 377 23.19 33.77 -35.09
CA MET A 377 21.72 33.91 -35.09
C MET A 377 21.28 35.22 -35.77
N ASP A 378 20.16 35.15 -36.49
CA ASP A 378 19.54 36.31 -37.14
C ASP A 378 19.15 37.39 -36.12
N GLU A 379 19.39 38.66 -36.45
CA GLU A 379 19.17 39.78 -35.54
C GLU A 379 17.68 39.96 -35.21
N THR A 380 16.76 39.59 -36.12
CA THR A 380 15.31 39.65 -35.85
C THR A 380 14.89 38.69 -34.73
N LEU A 381 15.56 37.53 -34.62
CA LEU A 381 15.35 36.54 -33.57
C LEU A 381 15.94 37.00 -32.24
N LYS A 382 17.12 37.62 -32.26
CA LYS A 382 17.71 38.23 -31.07
C LYS A 382 16.86 39.37 -30.52
N GLU A 383 16.27 40.20 -31.38
CA GLU A 383 15.35 41.26 -30.95
C GLU A 383 14.10 40.69 -30.26
N LYS A 384 13.52 39.61 -30.81
CA LYS A 384 12.41 38.88 -30.16
C LYS A 384 12.82 38.32 -28.79
N ALA A 385 14.01 37.73 -28.68
CA ALA A 385 14.52 37.23 -27.41
C ALA A 385 14.68 38.36 -26.36
N ARG A 386 15.19 39.53 -26.77
CA ARG A 386 15.27 40.72 -25.90
C ARG A 386 13.90 41.18 -25.40
N LYS A 387 12.87 41.15 -26.25
CA LYS A 387 11.48 41.50 -25.86
C LYS A 387 10.93 40.52 -24.81
N VAL A 388 11.18 39.23 -24.97
CA VAL A 388 10.77 38.20 -23.98
C VAL A 388 11.48 38.41 -22.64
N ILE A 389 12.78 38.70 -22.66
CA ILE A 389 13.57 39.00 -21.47
C ILE A 389 13.06 40.27 -20.76
N ALA A 390 12.79 41.34 -21.52
CA ALA A 390 12.25 42.58 -20.97
C ALA A 390 10.88 42.36 -20.33
N ALA A 391 9.98 41.62 -21.00
CA ALA A 391 8.66 41.30 -20.46
C ALA A 391 8.72 40.46 -19.17
N TYR A 392 9.66 39.52 -19.07
CA TYR A 392 9.89 38.73 -17.86
C TYR A 392 10.36 39.62 -16.70
N LEU A 393 11.35 40.47 -16.94
CA LEU A 393 11.89 41.39 -15.92
C LEU A 393 10.88 42.45 -15.46
N SER A 394 9.97 42.88 -16.35
CA SER A 394 8.89 43.80 -15.99
C SER A 394 7.78 43.16 -15.14
N ASN A 395 7.70 41.83 -15.08
CA ASN A 395 6.73 41.12 -14.23
C ASN A 395 7.30 40.75 -12.84
N GLU A 396 8.63 40.81 -12.64
CA GLU A 396 9.29 40.54 -11.36
C GLU A 396 9.53 41.81 -10.50
N LEU A 397 9.31 43.01 -11.07
CA LEU A 397 9.35 44.31 -10.40
C LEU A 397 7.94 44.79 -10.06
#